data_AF-A0A6P2DAJ6-F1
#
_entry.id   AF-A0A6P2DAJ6-F1
#
_cell.length_a   1.000
_cell.length_b   1.000
_cell.length_c   1.000
_cell.angle_alpha   90.00
_cell.angle_beta   90.00
_cell.angle_gamma   90.00
#
_symmetry.space_group_name_H-M   'P 1'
#
loop_
_entity.id
_entity.type
_entity.pdbx_description
1 polymer ?
#
loop_
_entity_poly.entity_id
_entity_poly.type
_entity_poly.pdbx_seq_one_letter_code
_entity_poly.pdbx_strand_id
1 'polypeptide(L)'
;MRISREIFDEQRRPRFGMANPERMHLAFWEWMIRGDDDPLTAEGGALAQLGLTMRAGVLKSGYGPYRARDLFQVPLNRDDGPIWTFDRMGQTRTELPDGRVICVGGEHEDSYDPDFCIYNDVVVFGPADQIEIYGYPKPVFPPTDFHTASLIGDRVIIIGCLGYPDDRRPGRTPVYALDLSDYRVSEVSVTGAAPGWVFKHEAEATPDGIITIRGGTIIEEREGKRVYRRNVEEFALNTRSGVWQRLTNRNWSQFSVRQEDRGLFVLERSPKREQLFPHAVEYTTEPCEDWSGIRFVVQGVPVSVTVGVSEIDIIVEGELPGEMAGQIAEEVRTNTEVAIQQRCVLQRL
;
A
#
# COMPACT_ATOMS: atom_id res chain seq x y z
N MET A 1 -26.38 9.21 -14.56
CA MET A 1 -25.96 9.60 -15.94
C MET A 1 -25.87 8.33 -16.78
N ARG A 2 -26.51 8.24 -17.95
CA ARG A 2 -26.46 7.01 -18.76
C ARG A 2 -25.28 7.06 -19.73
N ILE A 3 -24.34 6.11 -19.61
CA ILE A 3 -23.19 5.97 -20.53
C ILE A 3 -23.57 5.09 -21.73
N SER A 4 -23.19 5.51 -22.94
CA SER A 4 -23.37 4.71 -24.16
C SER A 4 -22.20 3.74 -24.37
N ARG A 5 -22.41 2.72 -25.21
CA ARG A 5 -21.36 1.74 -25.55
C ARG A 5 -20.17 2.42 -26.24
N GLU A 6 -20.43 3.41 -27.10
CA GLU A 6 -19.40 4.17 -27.82
C GLU A 6 -18.51 4.96 -26.86
N ILE A 7 -19.11 5.68 -25.90
CA ILE A 7 -18.36 6.42 -24.86
C ILE A 7 -17.53 5.45 -24.02
N PHE A 8 -18.11 4.32 -23.64
CA PHE A 8 -17.37 3.28 -22.91
C PHE A 8 -16.17 2.77 -23.71
N ASP A 9 -16.34 2.37 -24.97
CA ASP A 9 -15.23 1.85 -25.78
C ASP A 9 -14.12 2.88 -25.97
N GLU A 10 -14.50 4.15 -26.16
CA GLU A 10 -13.56 5.24 -26.32
C GLU A 10 -12.82 5.59 -25.02
N GLN A 11 -13.45 5.50 -23.85
CA GLN A 11 -12.93 6.12 -22.63
C GLN A 11 -12.58 5.12 -21.52
N ARG A 12 -12.87 3.82 -21.69
CA ARG A 12 -12.68 2.80 -20.64
C ARG A 12 -11.25 2.59 -20.17
N ARG A 13 -10.24 3.00 -20.94
CA ARG A 13 -8.83 2.71 -20.61
C ARG A 13 -8.24 3.74 -19.66
N PRO A 14 -7.41 3.30 -18.68
CA PRO A 14 -6.50 4.21 -17.99
C PRO A 14 -5.57 4.90 -18.99
N ARG A 15 -5.28 6.19 -18.76
CA ARG A 15 -4.44 7.01 -19.63
C ARG A 15 -3.60 7.98 -18.80
N PHE A 16 -2.37 8.19 -19.23
CA PHE A 16 -1.53 9.28 -18.73
C PHE A 16 -1.96 10.61 -19.35
N GLY A 17 -1.80 11.69 -18.59
CA GLY A 17 -1.92 13.03 -19.16
C GLY A 17 -0.73 13.38 -20.05
N MET A 18 -0.95 14.28 -20.99
CA MET A 18 0.06 14.84 -21.89
C MET A 18 0.66 16.15 -21.35
N ALA A 19 0.08 16.74 -20.31
CA ALA A 19 0.52 17.97 -19.65
C ALA A 19 0.50 17.82 -18.12
N ASN A 20 1.19 18.73 -17.41
CA ASN A 20 1.23 18.77 -15.96
C ASN A 20 0.40 19.96 -15.43
N PRO A 21 -0.83 19.75 -14.93
CA PRO A 21 -1.69 18.60 -15.24
C PRO A 21 -2.39 18.74 -16.62
N GLU A 22 -2.99 17.66 -17.12
CA GLU A 22 -4.03 17.69 -18.15
C GLU A 22 -5.39 17.48 -17.47
N ARG A 23 -6.38 18.33 -17.79
CA ARG A 23 -7.75 18.13 -17.32
C ARG A 23 -8.42 17.02 -18.14
N MET A 24 -8.76 15.91 -17.49
CA MET A 24 -9.38 14.74 -18.11
C MET A 24 -10.90 14.92 -18.17
N HIS A 25 -11.43 15.27 -19.35
CA HIS A 25 -12.86 15.41 -19.60
C HIS A 25 -13.45 14.09 -20.13
N LEU A 26 -13.59 13.09 -19.26
CA LEU A 26 -14.01 11.74 -19.62
C LEU A 26 -15.30 11.38 -18.89
N ALA A 27 -16.42 11.44 -19.62
CA ALA A 27 -17.76 11.12 -19.11
C ALA A 27 -17.82 9.71 -18.49
N PHE A 28 -17.13 8.72 -19.07
CA PHE A 28 -17.07 7.38 -18.49
C PHE A 28 -16.38 7.37 -17.11
N TRP A 29 -15.31 8.14 -16.94
CA TRP A 29 -14.58 8.19 -15.66
C TRP A 29 -15.42 8.88 -14.59
N GLU A 30 -16.09 9.97 -14.91
CA GLU A 30 -17.06 10.60 -14.01
C GLU A 30 -18.21 9.66 -13.63
N TRP A 31 -18.70 8.85 -14.57
CA TRP A 31 -19.71 7.83 -14.29
C TRP A 31 -19.22 6.72 -13.36
N MET A 32 -17.97 6.30 -13.53
CA MET A 32 -17.31 5.33 -12.64
C MET A 32 -17.18 5.88 -11.23
N ILE A 33 -16.83 7.16 -11.07
CA ILE A 33 -16.75 7.84 -9.76
C ILE A 33 -18.13 7.97 -9.10
N ARG A 34 -19.14 8.40 -9.86
CA ARG A 34 -20.47 8.71 -9.30
C ARG A 34 -21.23 7.47 -8.80
N GLY A 35 -21.01 6.29 -9.39
CA GLY A 35 -21.68 5.08 -8.89
C GLY A 35 -23.17 4.93 -9.21
N ASP A 36 -23.85 5.97 -9.75
CA ASP A 36 -25.31 6.15 -9.75
C ASP A 36 -26.17 5.27 -10.70
N ASP A 37 -25.98 3.95 -10.77
CA ASP A 37 -26.97 3.04 -11.39
C ASP A 37 -27.29 1.83 -10.47
N ASP A 38 -27.46 2.11 -9.18
CA ASP A 38 -27.30 1.17 -8.08
C ASP A 38 -28.31 0.00 -7.97
N PRO A 39 -27.91 -1.14 -7.34
CA PRO A 39 -28.78 -1.96 -6.51
C PRO A 39 -28.31 -2.15 -5.04
N LEU A 40 -27.35 -1.38 -4.52
CA LEU A 40 -26.89 -1.43 -3.13
C LEU A 40 -27.68 -0.53 -2.16
N THR A 41 -28.52 0.40 -2.60
CA THR A 41 -29.31 1.22 -1.69
C THR A 41 -30.66 0.58 -1.35
N ALA A 42 -30.82 0.41 -0.03
CA ALA A 42 -32.05 0.27 0.77
C ALA A 42 -32.48 -1.14 1.23
N GLU A 43 -32.06 -2.24 0.59
CA GLU A 43 -32.34 -3.62 1.05
C GLU A 43 -31.12 -4.56 1.05
N GLY A 44 -29.90 -4.01 0.95
CA GLY A 44 -28.67 -4.80 0.82
C GLY A 44 -28.28 -5.53 2.11
N GLY A 45 -28.28 -6.87 2.09
CA GLY A 45 -27.76 -7.70 3.17
C GLY A 45 -26.26 -7.47 3.46
N ALA A 46 -25.68 -8.23 4.39
CA ALA A 46 -24.32 -8.03 4.91
C ALA A 46 -23.22 -7.83 3.86
N LEU A 47 -23.35 -8.42 2.66
CA LEU A 47 -22.40 -8.26 1.55
C LEU A 47 -22.36 -6.83 1.00
N ALA A 48 -23.51 -6.16 0.91
CA ALA A 48 -23.60 -4.78 0.40
C ALA A 48 -22.89 -3.79 1.32
N GLN A 49 -22.96 -4.01 2.64
CA GLN A 49 -22.24 -3.22 3.64
C GLN A 49 -20.71 -3.39 3.53
N LEU A 50 -20.26 -4.53 3.00
CA LEU A 50 -18.85 -4.79 2.69
C LEU A 50 -18.45 -4.28 1.29
N GLY A 51 -19.34 -3.56 0.59
CA GLY A 51 -19.10 -3.12 -0.79
C GLY A 51 -19.06 -4.27 -1.79
N LEU A 52 -19.61 -5.44 -1.46
CA LEU A 52 -19.62 -6.63 -2.30
C LEU A 52 -21.01 -6.89 -2.87
N THR A 53 -21.06 -7.47 -4.07
CA THR A 53 -22.29 -7.87 -4.74
C THR A 53 -22.12 -9.21 -5.46
N MET A 54 -23.18 -10.01 -5.48
CA MET A 54 -23.23 -11.21 -6.31
C MET A 54 -23.62 -10.83 -7.74
N ARG A 55 -22.76 -11.13 -8.72
CA ARG A 55 -23.07 -10.95 -10.15
C ARG A 55 -22.79 -12.25 -10.89
N ALA A 56 -23.83 -12.81 -11.52
CA ALA A 56 -23.78 -14.11 -12.20
C ALA A 56 -23.24 -15.27 -11.34
N GLY A 57 -23.58 -15.29 -10.04
CA GLY A 57 -23.13 -16.34 -9.11
C GLY A 57 -21.71 -16.16 -8.58
N VAL A 58 -21.02 -15.07 -8.93
CA VAL A 58 -19.67 -14.73 -8.45
C VAL A 58 -19.74 -13.52 -7.53
N LEU A 59 -19.05 -13.58 -6.39
CA LEU A 59 -18.90 -12.44 -5.48
C LEU A 59 -17.90 -11.46 -6.09
N LYS A 60 -18.30 -10.20 -6.29
CA LYS A 60 -17.49 -9.14 -6.91
C LYS A 60 -17.59 -7.85 -6.08
N SER A 61 -16.64 -6.92 -6.25
CA SER A 61 -16.83 -5.55 -5.77
C SER A 61 -18.10 -4.94 -6.40
N GLY A 62 -18.88 -4.24 -5.59
CA GLY A 62 -20.04 -3.45 -5.98
C GLY A 62 -19.66 -2.24 -6.83
N TYR A 63 -18.44 -1.77 -6.62
CA TYR A 63 -17.83 -0.62 -7.26
C TYR A 63 -16.65 -1.11 -8.13
N GLY A 64 -16.24 -0.33 -9.13
CA GLY A 64 -15.10 -0.67 -9.99
C GLY A 64 -15.37 -1.45 -11.29
N PRO A 65 -14.32 -1.97 -11.95
CA PRO A 65 -14.35 -2.26 -13.40
C PRO A 65 -15.32 -3.38 -13.77
N TYR A 66 -15.58 -4.32 -12.85
CA TYR A 66 -16.57 -5.38 -13.01
C TYR A 66 -17.99 -4.83 -13.29
N ARG A 67 -18.36 -3.67 -12.71
CA ARG A 67 -19.64 -3.01 -13.01
C ARG A 67 -19.75 -2.64 -14.49
N ALA A 68 -18.69 -2.06 -15.05
CA ALA A 68 -18.66 -1.66 -16.45
C ALA A 68 -18.63 -2.88 -17.39
N ARG A 69 -17.82 -3.90 -17.06
CA ARG A 69 -17.78 -5.16 -17.82
C ARG A 69 -19.16 -5.81 -17.92
N ASP A 70 -19.87 -5.90 -16.80
CA ASP A 70 -21.20 -6.52 -16.77
C ASP A 70 -22.23 -5.68 -17.54
N LEU A 71 -22.20 -4.34 -17.39
CA LEU A 71 -23.10 -3.43 -18.11
C LEU A 71 -22.93 -3.52 -19.64
N PHE A 72 -21.69 -3.60 -20.12
CA PHE A 72 -21.37 -3.61 -21.56
C PHE A 72 -21.09 -5.01 -22.11
N GLN A 73 -21.32 -6.05 -21.30
CA GLN A 73 -21.11 -7.46 -21.64
C GLN A 73 -19.70 -7.76 -22.18
N VAL A 74 -18.68 -7.17 -21.54
CA VAL A 74 -17.27 -7.37 -21.90
C VAL A 74 -16.67 -8.46 -21.03
N PRO A 75 -16.15 -9.55 -21.60
CA PRO A 75 -15.52 -10.62 -20.82
C PRO A 75 -14.27 -10.11 -20.10
N LEU A 76 -13.94 -10.74 -18.97
CA LEU A 76 -12.66 -10.52 -18.30
C LEU A 76 -11.54 -11.08 -19.18
N ASN A 77 -10.66 -10.21 -19.67
CA ASN A 77 -9.57 -10.58 -20.56
C ASN A 77 -8.34 -9.70 -20.29
N ARG A 78 -7.20 -10.33 -19.99
CA ARG A 78 -5.93 -9.65 -19.71
C ARG A 78 -5.37 -8.93 -20.94
N ASP A 79 -5.55 -9.49 -22.13
CA ASP A 79 -5.03 -8.90 -23.38
C ASP A 79 -5.78 -7.63 -23.78
N ASP A 80 -7.03 -7.51 -23.34
CA ASP A 80 -7.83 -6.32 -23.55
C ASP A 80 -7.30 -5.17 -22.68
N GLY A 81 -6.73 -5.48 -21.51
CA GLY A 81 -6.19 -4.52 -20.55
C GLY A 81 -7.24 -4.00 -19.56
N PRO A 82 -6.82 -3.14 -18.62
CA PRO A 82 -7.68 -2.70 -17.52
C PRO A 82 -8.74 -1.71 -17.97
N ILE A 83 -9.87 -1.72 -17.27
CA ILE A 83 -10.86 -0.66 -17.28
C ILE A 83 -10.55 0.32 -16.14
N TRP A 84 -10.49 1.62 -16.46
CA TRP A 84 -10.27 2.66 -15.46
C TRP A 84 -11.34 2.61 -14.38
N THR A 85 -10.90 2.67 -13.13
CA THR A 85 -11.75 2.64 -11.95
C THR A 85 -11.28 3.65 -10.92
N PHE A 86 -12.19 4.03 -10.02
CA PHE A 86 -11.90 4.81 -8.82
C PHE A 86 -12.02 3.99 -7.51
N ASP A 87 -12.41 2.71 -7.62
CA ASP A 87 -12.33 1.74 -6.52
C ASP A 87 -10.90 1.23 -6.38
N ARG A 88 -10.14 1.84 -5.46
CA ARG A 88 -8.68 1.70 -5.37
C ARG A 88 -8.19 1.52 -3.93
N MET A 89 -7.26 0.59 -3.77
CA MET A 89 -6.43 0.44 -2.58
C MET A 89 -5.25 1.42 -2.64
N GLY A 90 -4.69 1.78 -1.48
CA GLY A 90 -3.47 2.58 -1.40
C GLY A 90 -3.57 4.00 -1.97
N GLN A 91 -4.78 4.48 -2.28
CA GLN A 91 -5.05 5.88 -2.61
C GLN A 91 -5.06 6.72 -1.32
N THR A 92 -4.52 7.94 -1.39
CA THR A 92 -4.68 8.91 -0.30
C THR A 92 -5.86 9.85 -0.56
N ARG A 93 -6.54 10.28 0.51
CA ARG A 93 -7.62 11.26 0.49
C ARG A 93 -7.27 12.39 1.47
N THR A 94 -7.09 13.60 0.95
CA THR A 94 -6.72 14.80 1.74
C THR A 94 -7.85 15.82 1.69
N GLU A 95 -8.46 16.11 2.85
CA GLU A 95 -9.49 17.14 2.97
C GLU A 95 -8.84 18.53 3.09
N LEU A 96 -9.36 19.51 2.34
CA LEU A 96 -8.89 20.89 2.35
C LEU A 96 -9.79 21.77 3.21
N PRO A 97 -9.28 22.88 3.79
CA PRO A 97 -10.07 23.80 4.60
C PRO A 97 -11.27 24.45 3.89
N ASP A 98 -11.24 24.51 2.56
CA ASP A 98 -12.32 25.06 1.73
C ASP A 98 -13.39 24.01 1.35
N GLY A 99 -13.29 22.80 1.89
CA GLY A 99 -14.23 21.70 1.67
C GLY A 99 -13.94 20.85 0.44
N ARG A 100 -12.90 21.18 -0.36
CA ARG A 100 -12.43 20.29 -1.41
C ARG A 100 -11.79 19.03 -0.81
N VAL A 101 -11.81 17.94 -1.57
CA VAL A 101 -11.11 16.70 -1.22
C VAL A 101 -10.23 16.29 -2.39
N ILE A 102 -8.95 16.05 -2.10
CA ILE A 102 -7.94 15.63 -3.09
C ILE A 102 -7.65 14.15 -2.91
N CYS A 103 -7.92 13.36 -3.94
CA CYS A 103 -7.59 11.95 -4.03
C CYS A 103 -6.41 11.74 -4.99
N VAL A 104 -5.40 10.99 -4.57
CA VAL A 104 -4.16 10.80 -5.36
C VAL A 104 -3.91 9.31 -5.59
N GLY A 105 -3.79 8.92 -6.86
CA GLY A 105 -3.33 7.60 -7.27
C GLY A 105 -4.15 6.43 -6.71
N GLY A 106 -3.44 5.42 -6.22
CA GLY A 106 -3.93 4.13 -5.77
C GLY A 106 -3.80 3.05 -6.84
N GLU A 107 -4.10 1.82 -6.46
CA GLU A 107 -4.15 0.66 -7.35
C GLU A 107 -5.49 -0.06 -7.28
N HIS A 108 -5.88 -0.72 -8.36
CA HIS A 108 -6.98 -1.66 -8.36
C HIS A 108 -6.45 -3.09 -8.38
N GLU A 109 -6.85 -3.91 -7.41
CA GLU A 109 -6.51 -5.34 -7.29
C GLU A 109 -4.99 -5.63 -7.27
N ASP A 110 -4.64 -6.91 -7.33
CA ASP A 110 -3.28 -7.43 -7.45
C ASP A 110 -2.94 -7.85 -8.89
N SER A 111 -1.66 -8.03 -9.21
CA SER A 111 -1.16 -8.32 -10.57
C SER A 111 -1.75 -9.56 -11.29
N TYR A 112 -2.43 -10.46 -10.58
CA TYR A 112 -3.16 -11.59 -11.18
C TYR A 112 -4.53 -11.19 -11.74
N ASP A 113 -5.10 -10.05 -11.32
CA ASP A 113 -6.34 -9.52 -11.86
C ASP A 113 -6.11 -8.88 -13.24
N PRO A 114 -6.90 -9.23 -14.27
CA PRO A 114 -6.83 -8.60 -15.60
C PRO A 114 -7.07 -7.09 -15.64
N ASP A 115 -7.76 -6.54 -14.64
CA ASP A 115 -7.99 -5.11 -14.44
C ASP A 115 -6.95 -4.43 -13.53
N PHE A 116 -5.90 -5.14 -13.13
CA PHE A 116 -4.82 -4.56 -12.33
C PHE A 116 -4.24 -3.30 -12.96
N CYS A 117 -4.26 -2.19 -12.21
CA CYS A 117 -3.68 -0.94 -12.66
C CYS A 117 -3.30 -0.07 -11.45
N ILE A 118 -2.08 0.50 -11.49
CA ILE A 118 -1.64 1.54 -10.56
C ILE A 118 -1.81 2.88 -11.29
N TYR A 119 -2.49 3.81 -10.64
CA TYR A 119 -2.89 5.10 -11.22
C TYR A 119 -1.96 6.23 -10.78
N ASN A 120 -1.88 7.28 -11.60
CA ASN A 120 -1.19 8.54 -11.25
C ASN A 120 -2.10 9.77 -11.41
N ASP A 121 -3.41 9.57 -11.58
CA ASP A 121 -4.35 10.67 -11.67
C ASP A 121 -4.61 11.30 -10.28
N VAL A 122 -5.02 12.57 -10.30
CA VAL A 122 -5.51 13.31 -9.14
C VAL A 122 -6.97 13.62 -9.38
N VAL A 123 -7.82 13.22 -8.44
CA VAL A 123 -9.26 13.52 -8.48
C VAL A 123 -9.57 14.52 -7.37
N VAL A 124 -10.18 15.64 -7.73
CA VAL A 124 -10.63 16.69 -6.83
C VAL A 124 -12.15 16.67 -6.78
N PHE A 125 -12.67 16.49 -5.58
CA PHE A 125 -14.08 16.71 -5.28
C PHE A 125 -14.25 18.13 -4.77
N GLY A 126 -15.07 18.92 -5.47
CA GLY A 126 -15.43 20.27 -5.09
C GLY A 126 -16.83 20.36 -4.48
N PRO A 127 -17.28 21.57 -4.12
CA PRO A 127 -18.66 21.78 -3.70
C PRO A 127 -19.66 21.42 -4.81
N ALA A 128 -20.90 21.07 -4.41
CA ALA A 128 -22.01 20.77 -5.32
C ALA A 128 -21.71 19.64 -6.34
N ASP A 129 -21.14 18.53 -5.86
CA ASP A 129 -20.85 17.31 -6.64
C ASP A 129 -19.92 17.54 -7.85
N GLN A 130 -19.09 18.59 -7.80
CA GLN A 130 -18.06 18.87 -8.80
C GLN A 130 -16.98 17.79 -8.71
N ILE A 131 -16.63 17.23 -9.87
CA ILE A 131 -15.57 16.24 -10.01
C ILE A 131 -14.56 16.76 -11.01
N GLU A 132 -13.30 16.87 -10.58
CA GLU A 132 -12.19 17.22 -11.45
C GLU A 132 -11.12 16.15 -11.45
N ILE A 133 -10.86 15.58 -12.62
CA ILE A 133 -9.84 14.56 -12.83
C ILE A 133 -8.69 15.18 -13.60
N TYR A 134 -7.48 15.00 -13.09
CA TYR A 134 -6.24 15.51 -13.62
C TYR A 134 -5.29 14.35 -13.93
N GLY A 135 -4.86 14.25 -15.18
CA GLY A 135 -3.86 13.28 -15.63
C GLY A 135 -2.48 13.90 -15.70
N TYR A 136 -1.44 13.09 -15.52
CA TYR A 136 -0.04 13.53 -15.56
C TYR A 136 0.79 12.63 -16.48
N PRO A 137 1.83 13.17 -17.14
CA PRO A 137 2.81 12.36 -17.85
C PRO A 137 3.54 11.45 -16.86
N LYS A 138 3.70 10.17 -17.22
CA LYS A 138 4.44 9.19 -16.41
C LYS A 138 5.83 9.70 -15.96
N PRO A 139 6.63 10.40 -16.79
CA PRO A 139 7.93 10.91 -16.34
C PRO A 139 7.87 12.04 -15.29
N VAL A 140 6.73 12.74 -15.18
CA VAL A 140 6.54 13.84 -14.22
C VAL A 140 6.00 13.30 -12.89
N PHE A 141 5.00 12.43 -12.98
CA PHE A 141 4.39 11.78 -11.83
C PHE A 141 4.07 10.32 -12.19
N PRO A 142 4.92 9.37 -11.80
CA PRO A 142 4.70 7.95 -12.07
C PRO A 142 3.47 7.40 -11.32
N PRO A 143 2.91 6.26 -11.75
CA PRO A 143 1.94 5.49 -10.97
C PRO A 143 2.33 5.33 -9.50
N THR A 144 1.41 5.64 -8.60
CA THR A 144 1.67 5.67 -7.15
C THR A 144 0.53 5.08 -6.34
N ASP A 145 0.87 4.28 -5.35
CA ASP A 145 -0.02 3.54 -4.45
C ASP A 145 0.69 3.28 -3.12
N PHE A 146 -0.11 3.11 -2.06
CA PHE A 146 0.35 2.94 -0.68
C PHE A 146 1.37 3.99 -0.23
N HIS A 147 1.21 5.21 -0.73
CA HIS A 147 1.92 6.40 -0.30
C HIS A 147 1.14 7.08 0.82
N THR A 148 1.77 8.08 1.44
CA THR A 148 1.07 9.02 2.32
C THR A 148 0.98 10.38 1.63
N ALA A 149 -0.04 11.16 2.01
CA ALA A 149 -0.23 12.51 1.51
C ALA A 149 -0.62 13.44 2.66
N SER A 150 0.07 14.57 2.80
CA SER A 150 -0.14 15.53 3.88
C SER A 150 -0.28 16.94 3.35
N LEU A 151 -1.29 17.68 3.83
CA LEU A 151 -1.49 19.09 3.52
C LEU A 151 -0.48 19.94 4.29
N ILE A 152 0.39 20.66 3.58
CA ILE A 152 1.36 21.61 4.12
C ILE A 152 1.18 22.94 3.39
N GLY A 153 0.55 23.91 4.05
CA GLY A 153 0.26 25.21 3.44
C GLY A 153 -0.66 25.08 2.22
N ASP A 154 -0.18 25.51 1.06
CA ASP A 154 -0.86 25.47 -0.24
C ASP A 154 -0.49 24.24 -1.08
N ARG A 155 0.09 23.21 -0.46
CA ARG A 155 0.58 22.00 -1.14
C ARG A 155 0.13 20.73 -0.46
N VAL A 156 -0.06 19.67 -1.25
CA VAL A 156 -0.13 18.30 -0.74
C VAL A 156 1.21 17.63 -1.01
N ILE A 157 1.89 17.21 0.06
CA ILE A 157 3.17 16.50 -0.02
C ILE A 157 2.89 15.01 -0.02
N ILE A 158 3.35 14.32 -1.06
CA ILE A 158 3.16 12.88 -1.29
C ILE A 158 4.49 12.18 -1.03
N ILE A 159 4.51 11.21 -0.11
CA ILE A 159 5.74 10.50 0.30
C ILE A 159 5.58 8.99 0.08
N GLY A 160 6.62 8.39 -0.51
CA GLY A 160 6.71 6.95 -0.76
C GLY A 160 5.80 6.47 -1.89
N CYS A 161 5.92 5.18 -2.21
CA CYS A 161 5.00 4.40 -3.05
C CYS A 161 5.48 2.95 -3.15
N LEU A 162 4.58 2.00 -3.42
CA LEU A 162 4.99 0.65 -3.83
C LEU A 162 5.41 0.66 -5.31
N GLY A 163 4.49 1.11 -6.17
CA GLY A 163 4.67 1.30 -7.60
C GLY A 163 4.95 0.01 -8.37
N TYR A 164 5.04 0.15 -9.69
CA TYR A 164 5.42 -0.94 -10.57
C TYR A 164 6.87 -1.40 -10.31
N PRO A 165 7.17 -2.71 -10.32
CA PRO A 165 8.51 -3.23 -10.03
C PRO A 165 9.66 -2.59 -10.80
N ASP A 166 9.45 -2.24 -12.07
CA ASP A 166 10.47 -1.65 -12.94
C ASP A 166 10.76 -0.17 -12.61
N ASP A 167 9.82 0.52 -11.97
CA ASP A 167 9.97 1.93 -11.60
C ASP A 167 10.61 2.10 -10.21
N ARG A 168 10.71 1.02 -9.41
CA ARG A 168 11.26 1.03 -8.05
C ARG A 168 12.75 1.33 -8.05
N ARG A 169 13.16 2.25 -7.17
CA ARG A 169 14.57 2.64 -6.96
C ARG A 169 14.98 2.42 -5.50
N PRO A 170 15.42 1.20 -5.12
CA PRO A 170 15.87 0.91 -3.76
C PRO A 170 16.85 1.96 -3.22
N GLY A 171 16.73 2.30 -1.94
CA GLY A 171 17.55 3.34 -1.29
C GLY A 171 17.12 4.79 -1.55
N ARG A 172 16.13 5.04 -2.42
CA ARG A 172 15.53 6.36 -2.63
C ARG A 172 14.12 6.42 -2.07
N THR A 173 13.75 7.53 -1.41
CA THR A 173 12.35 7.82 -1.06
C THR A 173 11.76 8.80 -2.08
N PRO A 174 10.76 8.40 -2.88
CA PRO A 174 10.07 9.34 -3.77
C PRO A 174 9.26 10.34 -2.94
N VAL A 175 9.39 11.62 -3.28
CA VAL A 175 8.63 12.71 -2.64
C VAL A 175 8.16 13.67 -3.73
N TYR A 176 6.86 13.96 -3.75
CA TYR A 176 6.26 14.90 -4.67
C TYR A 176 5.48 15.97 -3.93
N ALA A 177 5.33 17.13 -4.56
CA ALA A 177 4.45 18.20 -4.11
C ALA A 177 3.42 18.49 -5.21
N LEU A 178 2.14 18.41 -4.84
CA LEU A 178 1.01 18.89 -5.63
C LEU A 178 0.68 20.33 -5.18
N ASP A 179 0.81 21.29 -6.08
CA ASP A 179 0.44 22.69 -5.82
C ASP A 179 -1.07 22.88 -5.91
N LEU A 180 -1.73 23.44 -4.90
CA LEU A 180 -3.19 23.54 -4.87
C LEU A 180 -3.76 24.71 -5.68
N SER A 181 -2.90 25.60 -6.19
CA SER A 181 -3.32 26.73 -7.02
C SER A 181 -3.62 26.33 -8.46
N ASP A 182 -2.88 25.36 -8.99
CA ASP A 182 -2.97 24.92 -10.39
C ASP A 182 -2.87 23.39 -10.58
N TYR A 183 -2.78 22.63 -9.48
CA TYR A 183 -2.64 21.17 -9.45
C TYR A 183 -1.41 20.64 -10.18
N ARG A 184 -0.34 21.42 -10.30
CA ARG A 184 0.93 20.91 -10.83
C ARG A 184 1.60 20.00 -9.81
N VAL A 185 2.08 18.85 -10.29
CA VAL A 185 2.94 17.97 -9.50
C VAL A 185 4.41 18.26 -9.83
N SER A 186 5.25 18.29 -8.81
CA SER A 186 6.70 18.41 -8.93
C SER A 186 7.40 17.45 -7.97
N GLU A 187 8.50 16.86 -8.41
CA GLU A 187 9.35 16.05 -7.53
C GLU A 187 10.11 16.97 -6.57
N VAL A 188 10.09 16.65 -5.27
CA VAL A 188 10.84 17.37 -4.25
C VAL A 188 12.25 16.79 -4.19
N SER A 189 13.25 17.64 -4.37
CA SER A 189 14.65 17.24 -4.19
C SER A 189 14.91 16.95 -2.71
N VAL A 190 15.28 15.71 -2.40
CA VAL A 190 15.52 15.27 -1.02
C VAL A 190 16.96 14.81 -0.80
N THR A 191 17.46 15.04 0.41
CA THR A 191 18.79 14.66 0.89
C THR A 191 18.73 14.19 2.33
N GLY A 192 19.86 13.77 2.90
CA GLY A 192 19.92 13.34 4.30
C GLY A 192 19.60 11.86 4.49
N ALA A 193 19.24 11.49 5.72
CA ALA A 193 19.06 10.09 6.13
C ALA A 193 17.62 9.62 5.85
N ALA A 194 17.31 9.37 4.58
CA ALA A 194 16.00 8.88 4.15
C ALA A 194 15.79 7.38 4.50
N PRO A 195 14.55 6.91 4.64
CA PRO A 195 14.26 5.49 4.91
C PRO A 195 14.53 4.56 3.73
N GLY A 196 14.67 5.08 2.50
CA GLY A 196 14.73 4.28 1.28
C GLY A 196 13.37 4.16 0.60
N TRP A 197 13.17 3.13 -0.22
CA TRP A 197 11.95 2.99 -1.02
C TRP A 197 10.81 2.46 -0.16
N VAL A 198 10.02 3.37 0.41
CA VAL A 198 9.04 3.08 1.47
C VAL A 198 7.60 3.13 0.97
N PHE A 199 6.74 2.24 1.48
CA PHE A 199 5.32 2.16 1.19
C PHE A 199 4.54 1.56 2.37
N LYS A 200 3.21 1.76 2.42
CA LYS A 200 2.33 1.36 3.55
C LYS A 200 2.80 1.91 4.90
N HIS A 201 3.50 3.04 4.90
CA HIS A 201 3.90 3.75 6.11
C HIS A 201 2.82 4.72 6.55
N GLU A 202 2.89 5.15 7.79
CA GLU A 202 2.10 6.26 8.30
C GLU A 202 2.89 7.56 8.21
N ALA A 203 2.17 8.69 8.11
CA ALA A 203 2.77 10.01 8.13
C ALA A 203 1.96 10.94 9.04
N GLU A 204 2.68 11.77 9.77
CA GLU A 204 2.13 12.82 10.62
C GLU A 204 2.83 14.13 10.30
N ALA A 205 2.03 15.14 9.95
CA ALA A 205 2.49 16.44 9.53
C ALA A 205 2.31 17.47 10.65
N THR A 206 3.31 18.32 10.83
CA THR A 206 3.25 19.45 11.74
C THR A 206 3.03 20.77 10.99
N PRO A 207 2.44 21.81 11.63
CA PRO A 207 2.21 23.10 10.99
C PRO A 207 3.48 23.82 10.49
N ASP A 208 4.65 23.49 11.04
CA ASP A 208 5.95 24.03 10.62
C ASP A 208 6.57 23.29 9.42
N GLY A 209 5.84 22.35 8.81
CA GLY A 209 6.25 21.70 7.57
C GLY A 209 7.22 20.54 7.79
N ILE A 210 7.19 19.91 8.96
CA ILE A 210 7.88 18.64 9.20
C ILE A 210 6.88 17.50 9.02
N ILE A 211 7.26 16.47 8.27
CA ILE A 211 6.48 15.25 8.14
C ILE A 211 7.29 14.11 8.74
N THR A 212 6.78 13.52 9.82
CA THR A 212 7.35 12.32 10.42
C THR A 212 6.67 11.10 9.84
N ILE A 213 7.45 10.13 9.37
CA ILE A 213 6.96 8.84 8.89
C ILE A 213 7.44 7.69 9.77
N ARG A 214 6.59 6.68 9.92
CA ARG A 214 6.83 5.49 10.74
C ARG A 214 6.13 4.28 10.14
N GLY A 215 6.59 3.08 10.48
CA GLY A 215 5.98 1.85 9.98
C GLY A 215 6.15 1.67 8.47
N GLY A 216 5.41 0.71 7.93
CA GLY A 216 5.46 0.33 6.52
C GLY A 216 6.59 -0.62 6.16
N THR A 217 6.85 -0.73 4.87
CA THR A 217 7.88 -1.60 4.30
C THR A 217 8.83 -0.78 3.46
N ILE A 218 10.12 -1.05 3.60
CA ILE A 218 11.23 -0.47 2.83
C ILE A 218 11.77 -1.54 1.89
N ILE A 219 12.11 -1.14 0.67
CA ILE A 219 12.85 -1.96 -0.28
C ILE A 219 14.30 -1.50 -0.32
N GLU A 220 15.19 -2.41 0.06
CA GLU A 220 16.64 -2.24 0.01
C GLU A 220 17.23 -3.16 -1.08
N GLU A 221 18.45 -2.85 -1.51
CA GLU A 221 19.24 -3.74 -2.35
C GLU A 221 20.42 -4.29 -1.54
N ARG A 222 20.52 -5.62 -1.44
CA ARG A 222 21.60 -6.34 -0.75
C ARG A 222 22.10 -7.45 -1.65
N GLU A 223 23.40 -7.47 -1.92
CA GLU A 223 24.05 -8.48 -2.77
C GLU A 223 23.36 -8.65 -4.15
N GLY A 224 22.90 -7.55 -4.74
CA GLY A 224 22.21 -7.55 -6.04
C GLY A 224 20.77 -8.10 -6.00
N LYS A 225 20.21 -8.31 -4.81
CA LYS A 225 18.82 -8.73 -4.62
C LYS A 225 18.03 -7.67 -3.86
N ARG A 226 16.76 -7.52 -4.23
CA ARG A 226 15.81 -6.68 -3.49
C ARG A 226 15.38 -7.41 -2.22
N VAL A 227 15.51 -6.73 -1.08
CA VAL A 227 15.07 -7.22 0.23
C VAL A 227 13.97 -6.30 0.72
N TYR A 228 12.85 -6.88 1.14
CA TYR A 228 11.74 -6.16 1.72
C TYR A 228 11.88 -6.24 3.24
N ARG A 229 11.91 -5.08 3.89
CA ARG A 229 12.09 -4.98 5.33
C ARG A 229 10.99 -4.14 5.94
N ARG A 230 10.46 -4.55 7.08
CA ARG A 230 9.56 -3.68 7.84
C ARG A 230 10.35 -2.47 8.35
N ASN A 231 9.73 -1.31 8.34
CA ASN A 231 10.34 -0.12 8.92
C ASN A 231 9.89 0.04 10.37
N VAL A 232 10.80 -0.20 11.31
CA VAL A 232 10.57 0.06 12.74
C VAL A 232 11.21 1.37 13.18
N GLU A 233 11.72 2.18 12.26
CA GLU A 233 12.37 3.45 12.55
C GLU A 233 11.49 4.64 12.15
N GLU A 234 11.77 5.78 12.77
CA GLU A 234 11.08 7.02 12.53
C GLU A 234 11.99 7.99 11.79
N PHE A 235 11.42 8.67 10.80
CA PHE A 235 12.13 9.60 9.93
C PHE A 235 11.33 10.88 9.79
N ALA A 236 11.98 12.03 9.89
CA ALA A 236 11.37 13.34 9.65
C ALA A 236 11.91 13.95 8.36
N LEU A 237 11.00 14.42 7.50
CA LEU A 237 11.31 15.26 6.36
C LEU A 237 10.97 16.72 6.68
N ASN A 238 11.95 17.61 6.57
CA ASN A 238 11.68 19.03 6.48
C ASN A 238 11.29 19.38 5.04
N THR A 239 10.02 19.70 4.81
CA THR A 239 9.48 19.91 3.46
C THR A 239 9.99 21.17 2.78
N ARG A 240 10.53 22.14 3.54
CA ARG A 240 11.11 23.38 2.98
C ARG A 240 12.53 23.18 2.49
N SER A 241 13.36 22.45 3.24
CA SER A 241 14.75 22.18 2.86
C SER A 241 14.94 20.89 2.07
N GLY A 242 13.97 19.98 2.09
CA GLY A 242 14.09 18.65 1.51
C GLY A 242 15.04 17.72 2.30
N VAL A 243 15.36 18.05 3.55
CA VAL A 243 16.32 17.26 4.34
C VAL A 243 15.60 16.24 5.20
N TRP A 244 15.96 14.97 5.03
CA TRP A 244 15.58 13.86 5.89
C TRP A 244 16.49 13.76 7.11
N GLN A 245 15.89 13.50 8.26
CA GLN A 245 16.56 13.13 9.50
C GLN A 245 15.97 11.82 10.02
N ARG A 246 16.83 10.85 10.33
CA ARG A 246 16.44 9.67 11.10
C ARG A 246 16.32 10.07 12.57
N LEU A 247 15.16 9.82 13.17
CA LEU A 247 14.85 10.21 14.54
C LEU A 247 15.21 9.12 15.56
N THR A 248 15.10 7.85 15.14
CA THR A 248 15.37 6.70 16.01
C THR A 248 16.41 5.77 15.38
N ASN A 249 17.18 5.10 16.24
CA ASN A 249 18.02 3.98 15.84
C ASN A 249 17.90 2.88 16.89
N ARG A 250 16.95 1.98 16.68
CA ARG A 250 16.62 0.90 17.61
C ARG A 250 17.62 -0.26 17.58
N ASN A 251 18.61 -0.26 16.67
CA ASN A 251 19.55 -1.39 16.46
C ASN A 251 18.82 -2.74 16.26
N TRP A 252 17.68 -2.68 15.59
CA TRP A 252 16.75 -3.79 15.42
C TRP A 252 17.25 -4.84 14.41
N SER A 253 16.66 -6.03 14.43
CA SER A 253 16.97 -7.12 13.49
C SER A 253 15.70 -7.74 12.91
N GLN A 254 15.77 -8.16 11.64
CA GLN A 254 14.72 -8.93 10.98
C GLN A 254 15.24 -10.30 10.56
N PHE A 255 14.40 -11.29 10.70
CA PHE A 255 14.60 -12.63 10.19
C PHE A 255 13.37 -13.08 9.41
N SER A 256 13.60 -13.95 8.43
CA SER A 256 12.56 -14.58 7.63
C SER A 256 12.71 -16.09 7.70
N VAL A 257 11.61 -16.77 7.97
CA VAL A 257 11.50 -18.23 7.89
C VAL A 257 10.71 -18.60 6.65
N ARG A 258 11.29 -19.45 5.79
CA ARG A 258 10.65 -19.95 4.56
C ARG A 258 10.68 -21.46 4.54
N GLN A 259 9.69 -22.09 3.90
CA GLN A 259 9.76 -23.53 3.64
C GLN A 259 10.92 -23.83 2.69
N GLU A 260 11.68 -24.90 2.97
CA GLU A 260 12.85 -25.30 2.17
C GLU A 260 12.47 -25.64 0.73
N ASP A 261 11.26 -26.18 0.52
CA ASP A 261 10.67 -26.50 -0.80
C ASP A 261 10.04 -25.28 -1.50
N ARG A 262 10.15 -24.08 -0.92
CA ARG A 262 9.48 -22.85 -1.37
C ARG A 262 7.95 -22.92 -1.39
N GLY A 263 7.38 -23.81 -0.57
CA GLY A 263 5.94 -23.87 -0.32
C GLY A 263 5.41 -22.61 0.37
N LEU A 264 4.10 -22.41 0.28
CA LEU A 264 3.38 -21.30 0.91
C LEU A 264 2.83 -21.72 2.29
N PHE A 265 2.75 -20.77 3.23
CA PHE A 265 2.15 -20.94 4.56
C PHE A 265 0.63 -20.71 4.51
N VAL A 266 -0.06 -21.53 3.73
CA VAL A 266 -1.52 -21.48 3.54
C VAL A 266 -2.15 -22.82 3.89
N LEU A 267 -3.44 -22.79 4.24
CA LEU A 267 -4.22 -23.99 4.55
C LEU A 267 -3.52 -24.83 5.65
N GLU A 268 -3.32 -26.12 5.39
CA GLU A 268 -2.70 -27.07 6.30
C GLU A 268 -1.22 -26.77 6.59
N ARG A 269 -0.57 -25.95 5.76
CA ARG A 269 0.82 -25.52 5.93
C ARG A 269 0.95 -24.17 6.64
N SER A 270 -0.13 -23.65 7.22
CA SER A 270 -0.13 -22.42 8.01
C SER A 270 -0.06 -22.76 9.50
N PRO A 271 1.01 -22.42 10.23
CA PRO A 271 1.08 -22.66 11.66
C PRO A 271 0.04 -21.80 12.39
N LYS A 272 -0.56 -22.32 13.46
CA LYS A 272 -1.36 -21.47 14.36
C LYS A 272 -0.42 -20.53 15.10
N ARG A 273 -0.81 -19.27 15.23
CA ARG A 273 0.01 -18.22 15.84
C ARG A 273 0.50 -18.57 17.25
N GLU A 274 -0.32 -19.29 18.04
CA GLU A 274 0.04 -19.71 19.40
C GLU A 274 1.17 -20.74 19.43
N GLN A 275 1.41 -21.45 18.33
CA GLN A 275 2.51 -22.42 18.21
C GLN A 275 3.86 -21.72 17.98
N LEU A 276 3.87 -20.43 17.68
CA LEU A 276 5.09 -19.69 17.33
C LEU A 276 5.76 -19.03 18.54
N PHE A 277 5.15 -19.06 19.73
CA PHE A 277 5.79 -18.52 20.93
C PHE A 277 7.04 -19.32 21.28
N PRO A 278 8.14 -18.65 21.66
CA PRO A 278 9.31 -19.35 22.19
C PRO A 278 8.99 -20.02 23.53
N HIS A 279 9.76 -21.05 23.87
CA HIS A 279 9.69 -21.78 25.13
C HIS A 279 11.00 -21.68 25.92
N ALA A 280 12.12 -21.43 25.25
CA ALA A 280 13.45 -21.37 25.88
C ALA A 280 13.79 -20.02 26.52
N VAL A 281 12.95 -18.99 26.35
CA VAL A 281 13.20 -17.62 26.83
C VAL A 281 12.01 -17.12 27.63
N GLU A 282 12.27 -16.38 28.71
CA GLU A 282 11.22 -15.69 29.47
C GLU A 282 10.71 -14.46 28.70
N TYR A 283 9.39 -14.31 28.63
CA TYR A 283 8.74 -13.20 27.97
C TYR A 283 7.42 -12.81 28.64
N THR A 284 6.94 -11.61 28.31
CA THR A 284 5.55 -11.20 28.53
C THR A 284 4.85 -11.05 27.18
N THR A 285 3.57 -11.40 27.09
CA THR A 285 2.79 -11.22 25.87
C THR A 285 2.28 -9.79 25.76
N GLU A 286 2.22 -9.28 24.53
CA GLU A 286 1.58 -8.01 24.19
C GLU A 286 0.51 -8.24 23.11
N PRO A 287 -0.51 -7.38 23.01
CA PRO A 287 -1.41 -7.39 21.87
C PRO A 287 -0.63 -7.26 20.55
N CYS A 288 -0.99 -8.08 19.56
CA CYS A 288 -0.46 -7.99 18.21
C CYS A 288 -1.54 -7.38 17.31
N GLU A 289 -1.20 -6.32 16.59
CA GLU A 289 -2.11 -5.68 15.63
C GLU A 289 -2.32 -6.55 14.39
N ASP A 290 -1.29 -7.30 13.98
CA ASP A 290 -1.38 -8.27 12.89
C ASP A 290 -2.18 -9.49 13.34
N TRP A 291 -3.35 -9.70 12.74
CA TRP A 291 -4.25 -10.82 13.08
C TRP A 291 -3.59 -12.20 12.89
N SER A 292 -2.64 -12.31 11.96
CA SER A 292 -1.86 -13.51 11.67
C SER A 292 -0.55 -13.61 12.45
N GLY A 293 -0.35 -12.73 13.45
CA GLY A 293 0.89 -12.66 14.21
C GLY A 293 0.74 -12.85 15.71
N ILE A 294 1.89 -12.88 16.38
CA ILE A 294 2.05 -12.78 17.83
C ILE A 294 3.04 -11.67 18.15
N ARG A 295 2.90 -11.09 19.35
CA ARG A 295 3.83 -10.13 19.91
C ARG A 295 4.16 -10.49 21.35
N PHE A 296 5.43 -10.41 21.70
CA PHE A 296 5.92 -10.64 23.05
C PHE A 296 7.17 -9.79 23.32
N VAL A 297 7.50 -9.61 24.59
CA VAL A 297 8.62 -8.77 25.03
C VAL A 297 9.63 -9.63 25.77
N VAL A 298 10.88 -9.58 25.32
CA VAL A 298 12.03 -10.26 25.94
C VAL A 298 12.97 -9.20 26.47
N GLN A 299 13.22 -9.18 27.78
CA GLN A 299 14.11 -8.20 28.43
C GLN A 299 13.80 -6.73 28.07
N GLY A 300 12.51 -6.40 27.91
CA GLY A 300 12.06 -5.05 27.53
C GLY A 300 12.15 -4.75 26.03
N VAL A 301 12.63 -5.69 25.20
CA VAL A 301 12.68 -5.57 23.74
C VAL A 301 11.48 -6.29 23.11
N PRO A 302 10.63 -5.59 22.36
CA PRO A 302 9.53 -6.23 21.65
C PRO A 302 10.01 -7.11 20.51
N VAL A 303 9.34 -8.25 20.37
CA VAL A 303 9.49 -9.20 19.27
C VAL A 303 8.12 -9.46 18.67
N SER A 304 7.99 -9.27 17.35
CA SER A 304 6.80 -9.63 16.60
C SER A 304 7.11 -10.76 15.62
N VAL A 305 6.21 -11.73 15.54
CA VAL A 305 6.25 -12.82 14.57
C VAL A 305 4.96 -12.77 13.76
N THR A 306 5.05 -12.58 12.44
CA THR A 306 3.89 -12.47 11.56
C THR A 306 3.92 -13.58 10.51
N VAL A 307 2.84 -14.37 10.42
CA VAL A 307 2.72 -15.40 9.37
C VAL A 307 2.22 -14.74 8.09
N GLY A 308 3.09 -14.66 7.09
CA GLY A 308 2.78 -14.26 5.73
C GLY A 308 2.52 -15.46 4.82
N VAL A 309 2.22 -15.20 3.54
CA VAL A 309 1.89 -16.26 2.57
C VAL A 309 3.12 -17.07 2.17
N SER A 310 4.26 -16.42 1.94
CA SER A 310 5.51 -17.06 1.49
C SER A 310 6.57 -17.21 2.58
N GLU A 311 6.45 -16.43 3.65
CA GLU A 311 7.43 -16.37 4.73
C GLU A 311 6.79 -15.98 6.06
N ILE A 312 7.43 -16.36 7.16
CA ILE A 312 7.14 -15.86 8.49
C ILE A 312 8.20 -14.82 8.84
N ASP A 313 7.77 -13.60 9.09
CA ASP A 313 8.63 -12.49 9.48
C ASP A 313 8.81 -12.45 11.00
N ILE A 314 10.04 -12.28 11.44
CA ILE A 314 10.42 -12.12 12.85
C ILE A 314 11.18 -10.81 13.00
N ILE A 315 10.67 -9.92 13.83
CA ILE A 315 11.25 -8.58 14.03
C ILE A 315 11.57 -8.43 15.51
N VAL A 316 12.83 -8.17 15.81
CA VAL A 316 13.31 -7.82 17.14
C VAL A 316 13.55 -6.31 17.12
N GLU A 317 12.67 -5.53 17.76
CA GLU A 317 12.62 -4.05 17.66
C GLU A 317 13.68 -3.33 18.51
N GLY A 318 14.75 -4.02 18.88
CA GLY A 318 15.78 -3.54 19.79
C GLY A 318 17.02 -4.41 19.78
N GLU A 319 18.00 -4.02 20.59
CA GLU A 319 19.22 -4.80 20.81
C GLU A 319 19.01 -5.79 21.96
N LEU A 320 19.11 -7.09 21.64
CA LEU A 320 19.14 -8.16 22.64
C LEU A 320 20.59 -8.62 22.88
N PRO A 321 20.95 -9.09 24.10
CA PRO A 321 22.31 -9.50 24.42
C PRO A 321 22.79 -10.72 23.60
N GLY A 322 24.04 -10.68 23.17
CA GLY A 322 24.71 -11.81 22.52
C GLY A 322 23.98 -12.31 21.27
N GLU A 323 23.74 -13.63 21.21
CA GLU A 323 23.06 -14.27 20.07
C GLU A 323 21.55 -14.46 20.30
N MET A 324 20.98 -13.84 21.34
CA MET A 324 19.61 -14.12 21.79
C MET A 324 18.55 -13.86 20.71
N ALA A 325 18.70 -12.80 19.90
CA ALA A 325 17.81 -12.54 18.76
C ALA A 325 17.82 -13.70 17.74
N GLY A 326 19.01 -14.27 17.47
CA GLY A 326 19.16 -15.42 16.58
C GLY A 326 18.59 -16.70 17.19
N GLN A 327 18.76 -16.90 18.49
CA GLN A 327 18.19 -18.05 19.22
C GLN A 327 16.65 -18.04 19.19
N ILE A 328 16.03 -16.87 19.44
CA ILE A 328 14.58 -16.71 19.32
C ILE A 328 14.13 -17.03 17.89
N ALA A 329 14.82 -16.49 16.89
CA ALA A 329 14.46 -16.71 15.49
C ALA A 329 14.57 -18.20 15.07
N GLU A 330 15.60 -18.90 15.56
CA GLU A 330 15.80 -20.33 15.31
C GLU A 330 14.78 -21.21 16.05
N GLU A 331 14.35 -20.81 17.23
CA GLU A 331 13.27 -21.47 17.96
C GLU A 331 11.93 -21.30 17.23
N VAL A 332 11.61 -20.10 16.76
CA VAL A 332 10.41 -19.86 15.94
C VAL A 332 10.44 -20.70 14.64
N ARG A 333 11.61 -20.81 13.98
CA ARG A 333 11.80 -21.69 12.83
C ARG A 333 11.48 -23.15 13.18
N THR A 334 12.05 -23.66 14.28
CA THR A 334 11.85 -25.04 14.73
C THR A 334 10.38 -25.31 15.09
N ASN A 335 9.75 -24.37 15.82
CA ASN A 335 8.32 -24.44 16.16
C ASN A 335 7.44 -24.46 14.92
N THR A 336 7.81 -23.68 13.90
CA THR A 336 7.14 -23.71 12.59
C THR A 336 7.25 -25.09 11.96
N GLU A 337 8.46 -25.68 11.87
CA GLU A 337 8.65 -27.02 11.29
C GLU A 337 7.82 -28.09 12.00
N VAL A 338 7.74 -28.02 13.33
CA VAL A 338 6.91 -28.94 14.13
C VAL A 338 5.43 -28.74 13.82
N ALA A 339 4.97 -27.49 13.70
CA ALA A 339 3.58 -27.16 13.45
C ALA A 339 3.10 -27.61 12.06
N ILE A 340 3.94 -27.48 11.03
CA ILE A 340 3.56 -27.77 9.64
C ILE A 340 4.14 -29.07 9.09
N GLN A 341 4.95 -29.77 9.88
CA GLN A 341 5.65 -31.01 9.52
C GLN A 341 6.51 -30.89 8.25
N GLN A 342 7.12 -29.73 8.04
CA GLN A 342 7.91 -29.42 6.86
C GLN A 342 9.17 -28.65 7.23
N ARG A 343 10.28 -28.92 6.51
CA ARG A 343 11.54 -28.22 6.75
C ARG A 343 11.47 -26.75 6.36
N CYS A 344 12.11 -25.92 7.16
CA CYS A 344 12.18 -24.48 6.99
C CYS A 344 13.63 -23.97 7.10
N VAL A 345 13.93 -22.95 6.30
CA VAL A 345 15.19 -22.21 6.32
C VAL A 345 14.98 -20.86 7.01
N LEU A 346 15.96 -20.45 7.82
CA LEU A 346 16.00 -19.15 8.46
C LEU A 346 17.03 -18.26 7.77
N GLN A 347 16.65 -17.02 7.49
CA GLN A 347 17.51 -16.00 6.90
C GLN A 347 17.44 -14.73 7.73
N ARG A 348 18.58 -14.14 8.09
CA ARG A 348 18.65 -12.77 8.62
C ARG A 348 18.64 -11.78 7.45
N LEU A 349 17.78 -10.75 7.52
CA LEU A 349 17.52 -9.84 6.39
C LEU A 349 18.36 -8.57 6.38
#